data_AF-A0A7K1UN32-F1
#
_entry.id   AF-A0A7K1UN32-F1
#
_cell.length_a   1.000
_cell.length_b   1.000
_cell.length_c   1.000
_cell.angle_alpha   90.00
_cell.angle_beta   90.00
_cell.angle_gamma   90.00
#
_symmetry.space_group_name_H-M   'P 1'
#
loop_
_entity.id
_entity.type
_entity.pdbx_description
1 polymer ?
#
loop_
_entity_poly.entity_id
_entity_poly.type
_entity_poly.pdbx_seq_one_letter_code
_entity_poly.pdbx_strand_id
1 'polypeptide(L)'
;MSYPAESVELRDRGLEAVRAGDLESAEQLFRRAFETGHAGAANDMADLLLRRGDRDDAVRWWQRGAETDDPDCLFEIGYLDEERGDLVAAEQWYRRGAAVGGGSCLLNLAKIVEGRGERDEALDLYRRAWEAGLDKAAFNIGRIHDDGGRGDQEAAALWYTRAAERGNSGAAFNLGFVRGDQGDVAGMLDAWRRAAGFGHPKAGHALAEHYRRQGAAAQARYWSEFADGPSVFSPEFEAFGGWGAAAAIHKQDLLNDALGDGYLRYDLTARTLTTDTDSYGGLTMLGSFSNLDQSWLWAWDNPYLDTDRPAFEALAEIREYGARQGIPEFMIGRLDLSNFPNPKQAATTMVIAAATLLGGNGVKAMGINDGKGVTYLHVDDPRLPADEYDPIAAPRLLMTAAQVFPVDQALIVRGFIEHYGTRIQLSREVIAGDFAQGHRLAVAFTEDGLIKAITSDPARQEQDRASN
;
A
#
# COMPACT_ATOMS: atom_id res chain seq x y z
N MET A 1 19.22 -30.97 -9.50
CA MET A 1 19.82 -31.72 -10.64
C MET A 1 19.74 -30.84 -11.87
N SER A 2 20.71 -30.91 -12.78
CA SER A 2 20.64 -30.19 -14.05
C SER A 2 19.93 -31.09 -15.08
N TYR A 3 18.83 -30.62 -15.65
CA TYR A 3 18.14 -31.31 -16.74
C TYR A 3 18.96 -31.32 -18.04
N PRO A 4 18.75 -32.29 -18.95
CA PRO A 4 19.34 -32.26 -20.29
C PRO A 4 18.94 -31.00 -21.06
N ALA A 5 19.89 -30.35 -21.76
CA ALA A 5 19.65 -29.08 -22.45
C ALA A 5 18.50 -29.13 -23.46
N GLU A 6 18.41 -30.23 -24.25
CA GLU A 6 17.31 -30.44 -25.20
C GLU A 6 15.95 -30.50 -24.48
N SER A 7 15.89 -31.18 -23.35
CA SER A 7 14.65 -31.34 -22.58
C SER A 7 14.18 -30.00 -21.98
N VAL A 8 15.11 -29.11 -21.61
CA VAL A 8 14.82 -27.74 -21.15
C VAL A 8 14.30 -26.89 -22.30
N GLU A 9 14.97 -26.91 -23.46
CA GLU A 9 14.53 -26.16 -24.64
C GLU A 9 13.12 -26.58 -25.09
N LEU A 10 12.83 -27.89 -25.09
CA LEU A 10 11.50 -28.41 -25.40
C LEU A 10 10.45 -27.90 -24.43
N ARG A 11 10.74 -27.89 -23.12
CA ARG A 11 9.84 -27.36 -22.11
C ARG A 11 9.60 -25.86 -22.29
N ASP A 12 10.65 -25.07 -22.50
CA ASP A 12 10.54 -23.61 -22.67
C ASP A 12 9.69 -23.24 -23.89
N ARG A 13 9.91 -23.94 -25.02
CA ARG A 13 9.07 -23.80 -26.22
C ARG A 13 7.62 -24.22 -25.97
N GLY A 14 7.40 -25.24 -25.14
CA GLY A 14 6.07 -25.64 -24.70
C GLY A 14 5.36 -24.53 -23.93
N LEU A 15 6.05 -23.88 -22.99
CA LEU A 15 5.53 -22.74 -22.24
C LEU A 15 5.23 -21.53 -23.14
N GLU A 16 6.07 -21.29 -24.16
CA GLU A 16 5.80 -20.27 -25.19
C GLU A 16 4.55 -20.59 -26.02
N ALA A 17 4.38 -21.84 -26.43
CA ALA A 17 3.20 -22.29 -27.17
C ALA A 17 1.92 -22.11 -26.32
N VAL A 18 1.97 -22.41 -25.02
CA VAL A 18 0.86 -22.11 -24.07
C VAL A 18 0.54 -20.61 -24.06
N ARG A 19 1.55 -19.73 -24.00
CA ARG A 19 1.34 -18.27 -24.04
C ARG A 19 0.73 -17.80 -25.37
N ALA A 20 1.06 -18.47 -26.47
CA ALA A 20 0.50 -18.19 -27.79
C ALA A 20 -0.89 -18.81 -28.03
N GLY A 21 -1.39 -19.63 -27.09
CA GLY A 21 -2.66 -20.35 -27.22
C GLY A 21 -2.59 -21.60 -28.10
N ASP A 22 -1.39 -22.02 -28.51
CA ASP A 22 -1.16 -23.25 -29.28
C ASP A 22 -0.99 -24.45 -28.34
N LEU A 23 -2.11 -24.93 -27.82
CA LEU A 23 -2.14 -26.00 -26.83
C LEU A 23 -1.72 -27.37 -27.39
N GLU A 24 -1.91 -27.60 -28.70
CA GLU A 24 -1.54 -28.87 -29.34
C GLU A 24 -0.01 -28.97 -29.47
N SER A 25 0.64 -27.90 -29.93
CA SER A 25 2.12 -27.87 -29.96
C SER A 25 2.70 -27.94 -28.55
N ALA A 26 2.10 -27.24 -27.58
CA ALA A 26 2.54 -27.31 -26.18
C ALA A 26 2.49 -28.74 -25.63
N GLU A 27 1.41 -29.48 -25.86
CA GLU A 27 1.26 -30.87 -25.45
C GLU A 27 2.39 -31.77 -26.03
N GLN A 28 2.66 -31.65 -27.33
CA GLN A 28 3.71 -32.44 -27.98
C GLN A 28 5.10 -32.08 -27.42
N LEU A 29 5.34 -30.80 -27.15
CA LEU A 29 6.60 -30.30 -26.61
C LEU A 29 6.82 -30.79 -25.17
N PHE A 30 5.82 -30.72 -24.29
CA PHE A 30 5.92 -31.24 -22.93
C PHE A 30 6.10 -32.75 -22.89
N ARG A 31 5.38 -33.50 -23.74
CA ARG A 31 5.57 -34.95 -23.87
C ARG A 31 7.02 -35.29 -24.22
N ARG A 32 7.57 -34.63 -25.24
CA ARG A 32 8.96 -34.85 -25.65
C ARG A 32 9.96 -34.40 -24.59
N ALA A 33 9.72 -33.28 -23.91
CA ALA A 33 10.55 -32.81 -22.80
C ALA A 33 10.61 -33.86 -21.68
N PHE A 34 9.47 -34.43 -21.30
CA PHE A 34 9.41 -35.50 -20.30
C PHE A 34 10.16 -36.76 -20.75
N GLU A 35 9.90 -37.22 -21.98
CA GLU A 35 10.55 -38.41 -22.57
C GLU A 35 12.06 -38.24 -22.73
N THR A 36 12.56 -37.01 -22.84
CA THR A 36 13.99 -36.67 -22.91
C THR A 36 14.62 -36.36 -21.55
N GLY A 37 13.88 -36.52 -20.45
CA GLY A 37 14.41 -36.49 -19.08
C GLY A 37 14.05 -35.25 -18.26
N HIS A 38 13.17 -34.36 -18.74
CA HIS A 38 12.66 -33.24 -17.95
C HIS A 38 11.46 -33.66 -17.10
N ALA A 39 11.72 -34.14 -15.89
CA ALA A 39 10.70 -34.61 -14.94
C ALA A 39 9.53 -33.61 -14.76
N GLY A 40 9.84 -32.32 -14.55
CA GLY A 40 8.82 -31.26 -14.38
C GLY A 40 7.89 -31.02 -15.57
N ALA A 41 8.21 -31.52 -16.77
CA ALA A 41 7.33 -31.40 -17.93
C ALA A 41 6.04 -32.23 -17.77
N ALA A 42 6.04 -33.23 -16.88
CA ALA A 42 4.81 -33.94 -16.50
C ALA A 42 3.81 -33.02 -15.79
N ASN A 43 4.28 -32.10 -14.95
CA ASN A 43 3.41 -31.13 -14.28
C ASN A 43 2.83 -30.12 -15.28
N ASP A 44 3.67 -29.56 -16.17
CA ASP A 44 3.20 -28.64 -17.20
C ASP A 44 2.16 -29.30 -18.13
N MET A 45 2.37 -30.59 -18.45
CA MET A 45 1.43 -31.39 -19.23
C MET A 45 0.09 -31.60 -18.50
N ALA A 46 0.13 -31.90 -17.21
CA ALA A 46 -1.06 -32.06 -16.38
C ALA A 46 -1.86 -30.75 -16.27
N ASP A 47 -1.20 -29.62 -16.06
CA ASP A 47 -1.83 -28.29 -16.05
C ASP A 47 -2.54 -27.97 -17.37
N LEU A 48 -1.92 -28.31 -18.50
CA LEU A 48 -2.52 -28.13 -19.82
C LEU A 48 -3.78 -29.00 -20.01
N LEU A 49 -3.74 -30.24 -19.55
CA LEU A 49 -4.89 -31.16 -19.61
C LEU A 49 -6.03 -30.69 -18.71
N LEU A 50 -5.74 -30.16 -17.52
CA LEU A 50 -6.76 -29.58 -16.64
C LEU A 50 -7.49 -28.40 -17.29
N ARG A 51 -6.77 -27.52 -18.01
CA ARG A 51 -7.38 -26.41 -18.77
C ARG A 51 -8.34 -26.89 -19.85
N ARG A 52 -8.16 -28.12 -20.35
CA ARG A 52 -9.03 -28.78 -21.33
C ARG A 52 -10.17 -29.58 -20.69
N GLY A 53 -10.16 -29.76 -19.38
CA GLY A 53 -11.11 -30.56 -18.63
C GLY A 53 -10.73 -32.04 -18.48
N ASP A 54 -9.54 -32.44 -18.93
CA ASP A 54 -9.09 -33.84 -18.98
C ASP A 54 -8.41 -34.27 -17.66
N ARG A 55 -9.16 -34.22 -16.55
CA ARG A 55 -8.63 -34.45 -15.20
C ARG A 55 -7.98 -35.82 -15.02
N ASP A 56 -8.56 -36.88 -15.58
CA ASP A 56 -8.02 -38.23 -15.43
C ASP A 56 -6.66 -38.41 -16.11
N ASP A 57 -6.46 -37.75 -17.25
CA ASP A 57 -5.15 -37.74 -17.92
C ASP A 57 -4.14 -36.88 -17.16
N ALA A 58 -4.56 -35.75 -16.60
CA ALA A 58 -3.69 -34.93 -15.75
C ALA A 58 -3.16 -35.74 -14.56
N VAL A 59 -4.03 -36.49 -13.87
CA VAL A 59 -3.62 -37.38 -12.76
C VAL A 59 -2.63 -38.44 -13.23
N ARG A 60 -2.83 -39.05 -14.41
CA ARG A 60 -1.87 -40.01 -14.97
C ARG A 60 -0.51 -39.37 -15.23
N TRP A 61 -0.47 -38.11 -15.68
CA TRP A 61 0.79 -37.40 -15.89
C TRP A 61 1.49 -37.05 -14.59
N TRP A 62 0.77 -36.56 -13.57
CA TRP A 62 1.35 -36.38 -12.24
C TRP A 62 1.89 -37.68 -11.65
N GLN A 63 1.21 -38.81 -11.84
CA GLN A 63 1.73 -40.12 -11.40
C GLN A 63 3.08 -40.44 -12.05
N ARG A 64 3.18 -40.23 -13.37
CA ARG A 64 4.45 -40.44 -14.11
C ARG A 64 5.56 -39.49 -13.65
N GLY A 65 5.24 -38.23 -13.38
CA GLY A 65 6.20 -37.28 -12.82
C GLY A 65 6.65 -37.65 -11.40
N ALA A 66 5.72 -38.09 -10.55
CA ALA A 66 6.00 -38.55 -9.19
C ALA A 66 6.88 -39.82 -9.15
N GLU A 67 6.81 -40.69 -10.16
CA GLU A 67 7.74 -41.81 -10.33
C GLU A 67 9.19 -41.36 -10.56
N THR A 68 9.40 -40.12 -11.03
CA THR A 68 10.73 -39.52 -11.26
C THR A 68 11.21 -38.64 -10.08
N ASP A 69 10.50 -38.68 -8.96
CA ASP A 69 10.69 -37.81 -7.79
C ASP A 69 10.62 -36.31 -8.10
N ASP A 70 9.82 -35.92 -9.11
CA ASP A 70 9.50 -34.52 -9.39
C ASP A 70 8.72 -33.91 -8.21
N PRO A 71 9.21 -32.82 -7.57
CA PRO A 71 8.61 -32.30 -6.34
C PRO A 71 7.21 -31.72 -6.53
N ASP A 72 6.89 -31.17 -7.71
CA ASP A 72 5.57 -30.60 -8.01
C ASP A 72 4.57 -31.74 -8.24
N CYS A 73 4.93 -32.75 -9.03
CA CYS A 73 4.08 -33.93 -9.21
C CYS A 73 3.87 -34.73 -7.91
N LEU A 74 4.91 -34.88 -7.08
CA LEU A 74 4.79 -35.50 -5.75
C LEU A 74 3.82 -34.73 -4.86
N PHE A 75 3.86 -33.40 -4.91
CA PHE A 75 2.92 -32.55 -4.18
C PHE A 75 1.48 -32.78 -4.67
N GLU A 76 1.25 -32.76 -5.98
CA GLU A 76 -0.10 -32.90 -6.56
C GLU A 76 -0.72 -34.27 -6.24
N ILE A 77 0.03 -35.36 -6.35
CA ILE A 77 -0.46 -36.69 -5.96
C ILE A 77 -0.74 -36.75 -4.46
N GLY A 78 0.15 -36.21 -3.62
CA GLY A 78 -0.08 -36.14 -2.18
C GLY A 78 -1.33 -35.35 -1.82
N TYR A 79 -1.58 -34.24 -2.52
CA TYR A 79 -2.75 -33.39 -2.33
C TYR A 79 -4.05 -34.12 -2.74
N LEU A 80 -4.04 -34.88 -3.83
CA LEU A 80 -5.20 -35.69 -4.24
C LEU A 80 -5.56 -36.77 -3.21
N ASP A 81 -4.55 -37.40 -2.59
CA ASP A 81 -4.80 -38.39 -1.53
C ASP A 81 -5.30 -37.71 -0.24
N GLU A 82 -4.81 -36.51 0.08
CA GLU A 82 -5.35 -35.67 1.16
C GLU A 82 -6.82 -35.29 0.91
N GLU A 83 -7.19 -34.85 -0.30
CA GLU A 83 -8.59 -34.53 -0.67
C GLU A 83 -9.53 -35.75 -0.52
N ARG A 84 -8.99 -36.96 -0.71
CA ARG A 84 -9.72 -38.23 -0.51
C ARG A 84 -9.79 -38.65 0.96
N GLY A 85 -9.08 -37.96 1.85
CA GLY A 85 -8.98 -38.27 3.27
C GLY A 85 -7.93 -39.32 3.62
N ASP A 86 -7.08 -39.72 2.68
CA ASP A 86 -5.98 -40.67 2.93
C ASP A 86 -4.68 -39.91 3.28
N LEU A 87 -4.64 -39.43 4.52
CA LEU A 87 -3.47 -38.71 5.05
C LEU A 87 -2.21 -39.58 5.12
N VAL A 88 -2.34 -40.91 5.19
CA VAL A 88 -1.19 -41.82 5.25
C VAL A 88 -0.53 -41.92 3.88
N ALA A 89 -1.31 -42.05 2.81
CA ALA A 89 -0.80 -41.99 1.45
C ALA A 89 -0.21 -40.61 1.14
N ALA A 90 -0.93 -39.53 1.48
CA ALA A 90 -0.45 -38.16 1.30
C ALA A 90 0.90 -37.92 1.99
N GLU A 91 1.08 -38.37 3.24
CA GLU A 91 2.35 -38.24 3.97
C GLU A 91 3.51 -38.93 3.25
N GLN A 92 3.28 -40.12 2.66
CA GLN A 92 4.33 -40.83 1.92
C GLN A 92 4.82 -40.02 0.71
N TRP A 93 3.89 -39.42 -0.03
CA TRP A 93 4.22 -38.54 -1.15
C TRP A 93 4.95 -37.29 -0.69
N TYR A 94 4.46 -36.62 0.36
CA TYR A 94 5.10 -35.43 0.89
C TYR A 94 6.48 -35.70 1.51
N ARG A 95 6.70 -36.85 2.16
CA ARG A 95 8.04 -37.25 2.63
C ARG A 95 9.02 -37.43 1.47
N ARG A 96 8.59 -38.04 0.37
CA ARG A 96 9.43 -38.14 -0.85
C ARG A 96 9.74 -36.76 -1.43
N GLY A 97 8.74 -35.89 -1.56
CA GLY A 97 8.95 -34.54 -2.10
C GLY A 97 9.81 -33.66 -1.19
N ALA A 98 9.65 -33.80 0.13
CA ALA A 98 10.49 -33.13 1.12
C ALA A 98 11.95 -33.61 1.06
N ALA A 99 12.20 -34.88 0.75
CA ALA A 99 13.55 -35.43 0.63
C ALA A 99 14.34 -34.82 -0.54
N VAL A 100 13.65 -34.43 -1.63
CA VAL A 100 14.26 -33.73 -2.77
C VAL A 100 14.19 -32.20 -2.66
N GLY A 101 13.71 -31.67 -1.53
CA GLY A 101 13.66 -30.23 -1.26
C GLY A 101 12.43 -29.51 -1.83
N GLY A 102 11.38 -30.23 -2.21
CA GLY A 102 10.12 -29.64 -2.67
C GLY A 102 9.44 -28.83 -1.57
N GLY A 103 9.41 -27.50 -1.73
CA GLY A 103 8.86 -26.57 -0.73
C GLY A 103 7.43 -26.92 -0.32
N SER A 104 6.53 -27.13 -1.29
CA SER A 104 5.11 -27.41 -1.02
C SER A 104 4.91 -28.72 -0.26
N CYS A 105 5.71 -29.74 -0.59
CA CYS A 105 5.76 -31.00 0.14
C CYS A 105 6.27 -30.80 1.58
N LEU A 106 7.33 -30.00 1.79
CA LEU A 106 7.83 -29.66 3.13
C LEU A 106 6.74 -28.99 3.98
N LEU A 107 6.04 -28.01 3.41
CA LEU A 107 4.98 -27.27 4.10
C LEU A 107 3.81 -28.18 4.50
N ASN A 108 3.36 -29.07 3.60
CA ASN A 108 2.23 -29.95 3.89
C ASN A 108 2.62 -31.11 4.81
N LEU A 109 3.81 -31.68 4.66
CA LEU A 109 4.34 -32.66 5.62
C LEU A 109 4.40 -32.06 7.03
N ALA A 110 4.89 -30.82 7.15
CA ALA A 110 4.96 -30.11 8.43
C ALA A 110 3.59 -30.03 9.13
N LYS A 111 2.51 -29.76 8.37
CA LYS A 111 1.13 -29.73 8.93
C LYS A 111 0.67 -31.09 9.41
N ILE A 112 0.99 -32.16 8.67
CA ILE A 112 0.61 -33.54 9.07
C ILE A 112 1.30 -33.92 10.38
N VAL A 113 2.62 -33.74 10.46
CA VAL A 113 3.39 -34.10 11.67
C VAL A 113 3.01 -33.19 12.85
N GLU A 114 2.73 -31.91 12.60
CA GLU A 114 2.19 -30.99 13.61
C GLU A 114 0.85 -31.47 14.15
N GLY A 115 -0.07 -31.92 13.28
CA GLY A 115 -1.37 -32.47 13.67
C GLY A 115 -1.27 -33.72 14.55
N ARG A 116 -0.14 -34.44 14.51
CA ARG A 116 0.17 -35.56 15.41
C ARG A 116 0.88 -35.14 16.70
N GLY A 117 1.20 -33.86 16.87
CA GLY A 117 1.91 -33.33 18.05
C GLY A 117 3.44 -33.44 17.96
N GLU A 118 4.00 -33.76 16.80
CA GLU A 118 5.44 -33.90 16.58
C GLU A 118 6.09 -32.52 16.32
N ARG A 119 6.08 -31.68 17.36
CA ARG A 119 6.44 -30.25 17.28
C ARG A 119 7.83 -29.98 16.69
N ASP A 120 8.85 -30.73 17.08
CA ASP A 120 10.23 -30.47 16.67
C ASP A 120 10.45 -30.79 15.19
N GLU A 121 9.87 -31.91 14.70
CA GLU A 121 9.89 -32.26 13.27
C GLU A 121 9.11 -31.22 12.45
N ALA A 122 7.94 -30.78 12.93
CA ALA A 122 7.17 -29.73 12.28
C ALA A 122 7.98 -28.43 12.12
N LEU A 123 8.68 -28.01 13.17
CA LEU A 123 9.52 -26.80 13.14
C LEU A 123 10.70 -26.92 12.17
N ASP A 124 11.37 -28.07 12.09
CA ASP A 124 12.42 -28.32 11.09
C ASP A 124 11.87 -28.21 9.67
N LEU A 125 10.77 -28.90 9.40
CA LEU A 125 10.14 -28.91 8.07
C LEU A 125 9.65 -27.53 7.64
N TYR A 126 9.02 -26.78 8.54
CA TYR A 126 8.62 -25.40 8.24
C TYR A 126 9.83 -24.49 7.99
N ARG A 127 10.95 -24.63 8.72
CA ARG A 127 12.16 -23.83 8.46
C ARG A 127 12.71 -24.11 7.06
N ARG A 128 12.80 -25.37 6.67
CA ARG A 128 13.22 -25.77 5.32
C ARG A 128 12.24 -25.28 4.24
N ALA A 129 10.94 -25.31 4.50
CA ALA A 129 9.94 -24.74 3.59
C ALA A 129 10.10 -23.22 3.43
N TRP A 130 10.40 -22.50 4.51
CA TRP A 130 10.71 -21.06 4.46
C TRP A 130 11.98 -20.76 3.64
N GLU A 131 13.04 -21.55 3.84
CA GLU A 131 14.28 -21.46 3.05
C GLU A 131 14.05 -21.76 1.56
N ALA A 132 13.09 -22.63 1.25
CA ALA A 132 12.62 -22.89 -0.10
C ALA A 132 11.69 -21.80 -0.67
N GLY A 133 11.47 -20.70 0.05
CA GLY A 133 10.68 -19.56 -0.41
C GLY A 133 9.17 -19.63 -0.10
N LEU A 134 8.71 -20.56 0.74
CA LEU A 134 7.30 -20.62 1.13
C LEU A 134 6.98 -19.75 2.35
N ASP A 135 6.48 -18.55 2.09
CA ASP A 135 6.23 -17.52 3.10
C ASP A 135 5.26 -17.95 4.20
N LYS A 136 4.29 -18.81 3.85
CA LYS A 136 3.32 -19.38 4.80
C LYS A 136 3.99 -20.17 5.93
N ALA A 137 5.19 -20.69 5.72
CA ALA A 137 5.90 -21.49 6.71
C ALA A 137 6.35 -20.64 7.92
N ALA A 138 6.85 -19.42 7.70
CA ALA A 138 7.23 -18.53 8.81
C ALA A 138 6.03 -18.16 9.71
N PHE A 139 4.84 -17.97 9.14
CA PHE A 139 3.61 -17.78 9.92
C PHE A 139 3.32 -18.99 10.82
N ASN A 140 3.44 -20.21 10.31
CA ASN A 140 3.20 -21.42 11.11
C ASN A 140 4.24 -21.61 12.21
N ILE A 141 5.52 -21.30 11.94
CA ILE A 141 6.56 -21.31 12.98
C ILE A 141 6.20 -20.32 14.09
N GLY A 142 5.82 -19.09 13.73
CA GLY A 142 5.36 -18.08 14.69
C GLY A 142 4.19 -18.57 15.54
N ARG A 143 3.19 -19.22 14.92
CA ARG A 143 2.03 -19.79 15.63
C ARG A 143 2.40 -20.92 16.58
N ILE A 144 3.33 -21.80 16.20
CA ILE A 144 3.82 -22.86 17.08
C ILE A 144 4.53 -22.26 18.30
N HIS A 145 5.39 -21.26 18.09
CA HIS A 145 6.09 -20.58 19.18
C HIS A 145 5.14 -19.80 20.08
N ASP A 146 4.12 -19.14 19.52
CA ASP A 146 3.12 -18.39 20.28
C ASP A 146 2.32 -19.30 21.24
N ASP A 147 1.86 -20.47 20.76
CA ASP A 147 1.00 -21.39 21.52
C ASP A 147 -0.22 -20.69 22.17
N GLY A 148 -0.79 -19.70 21.46
CA GLY A 148 -1.89 -18.88 21.98
C GLY A 148 -1.50 -18.08 23.22
N GLY A 149 -0.36 -17.39 23.18
CA GLY A 149 0.14 -16.51 24.24
C GLY A 149 0.95 -17.22 25.34
N ARG A 150 1.12 -18.55 25.29
CA ARG A 150 1.75 -19.33 26.38
C ARG A 150 3.17 -19.80 26.10
N GLY A 151 3.61 -19.74 24.85
CA GLY A 151 4.91 -20.23 24.43
C GLY A 151 6.01 -19.17 24.44
N ASP A 152 6.98 -19.32 23.54
CA ASP A 152 8.10 -18.41 23.36
C ASP A 152 7.67 -17.20 22.51
N GLN A 153 7.28 -16.14 23.21
CA GLN A 153 6.76 -14.92 22.59
C GLN A 153 7.84 -14.13 21.82
N GLU A 154 9.12 -14.26 22.18
CA GLU A 154 10.21 -13.62 21.43
C GLU A 154 10.42 -14.33 20.09
N ALA A 155 10.45 -15.66 20.09
CA ALA A 155 10.50 -16.44 18.85
C ALA A 155 9.24 -16.23 18.00
N ALA A 156 8.06 -16.17 18.62
CA ALA A 156 6.81 -15.88 17.91
C ALA A 156 6.87 -14.53 17.20
N ALA A 157 7.27 -13.47 17.91
CA ALA A 157 7.41 -12.13 17.36
C ALA A 157 8.40 -12.12 16.18
N LEU A 158 9.57 -12.76 16.32
CA LEU A 158 10.57 -12.85 15.27
C LEU A 158 10.01 -13.47 13.98
N TRP A 159 9.34 -14.62 14.09
CA TRP A 159 8.81 -15.33 12.93
C TRP A 159 7.60 -14.66 12.31
N TYR A 160 6.74 -14.05 13.13
CA TYR A 160 5.65 -13.24 12.61
C TYR A 160 6.16 -11.97 11.91
N THR A 161 7.20 -11.31 12.41
CA THR A 161 7.84 -10.19 11.72
C THR A 161 8.34 -10.61 10.34
N ARG A 162 9.09 -11.71 10.23
CA ARG A 162 9.59 -12.21 8.94
C ARG A 162 8.48 -12.51 7.94
N ALA A 163 7.39 -13.12 8.39
CA ALA A 163 6.24 -13.39 7.53
C ALA A 163 5.50 -12.10 7.14
N ALA A 164 5.37 -11.14 8.06
CA ALA A 164 4.74 -9.84 7.79
C ALA A 164 5.56 -8.97 6.82
N GLU A 165 6.89 -9.04 6.88
CA GLU A 165 7.79 -8.39 5.90
C GLU A 165 7.58 -8.91 4.48
N ARG A 166 7.06 -10.12 4.32
CA ARG A 166 6.64 -10.70 3.03
C ARG A 166 5.13 -10.57 2.75
N GLY A 167 4.45 -9.64 3.42
CA GLY A 167 3.04 -9.33 3.15
C GLY A 167 2.03 -10.29 3.78
N ASN A 168 2.45 -11.18 4.69
CA ASN A 168 1.50 -12.08 5.35
C ASN A 168 0.62 -11.32 6.36
N SER A 169 -0.64 -11.07 5.97
CA SER A 169 -1.61 -10.30 6.74
C SER A 169 -1.96 -10.95 8.09
N GLY A 170 -2.03 -12.29 8.14
CA GLY A 170 -2.27 -13.05 9.38
C GLY A 170 -1.10 -12.97 10.36
N ALA A 171 0.13 -12.99 9.86
CA ALA A 171 1.33 -12.83 10.68
C ALA A 171 1.42 -11.43 11.29
N ALA A 172 1.16 -10.39 10.47
CA ALA A 172 1.11 -9.01 10.97
C ALA A 172 0.01 -8.83 12.03
N PHE A 173 -1.15 -9.48 11.86
CA PHE A 173 -2.24 -9.43 12.83
C PHE A 173 -1.85 -10.09 14.16
N ASN A 174 -1.26 -11.29 14.12
CA ASN A 174 -0.84 -12.01 15.31
C ASN A 174 0.35 -11.34 16.01
N LEU A 175 1.30 -10.76 15.25
CA LEU A 175 2.39 -9.94 15.80
C LEU A 175 1.85 -8.81 16.67
N GLY A 176 0.71 -8.22 16.29
CA GLY A 176 0.08 -7.18 17.09
C GLY A 176 -0.35 -7.67 18.48
N PHE A 177 -0.93 -8.87 18.58
CA PHE A 177 -1.27 -9.46 19.88
C PHE A 177 -0.03 -9.76 20.71
N VAL A 178 0.99 -10.40 20.11
CA VAL A 178 2.25 -10.72 20.80
C VAL A 178 2.89 -9.45 21.38
N ARG A 179 2.98 -8.38 20.59
CA ARG A 179 3.53 -7.08 21.05
C ARG A 179 2.65 -6.43 22.11
N GLY A 180 1.33 -6.49 21.96
CA GLY A 180 0.37 -5.97 22.93
C GLY A 180 0.49 -6.65 24.29
N ASP A 181 0.63 -7.98 24.31
CA ASP A 181 0.81 -8.77 25.53
C ASP A 181 2.16 -8.49 26.22
N GLN A 182 3.17 -8.09 25.45
CA GLN A 182 4.47 -7.59 25.95
C GLN A 182 4.43 -6.13 26.43
N GLY A 183 3.30 -5.43 26.27
CA GLY A 183 3.14 -4.02 26.60
C GLY A 183 3.67 -3.03 25.55
N ASP A 184 4.11 -3.52 24.38
CA ASP A 184 4.52 -2.69 23.24
C ASP A 184 3.28 -2.24 22.43
N VAL A 185 2.58 -1.24 22.96
CA VAL A 185 1.38 -0.67 22.32
C VAL A 185 1.69 -0.06 20.96
N ALA A 186 2.85 0.61 20.81
CA ALA A 186 3.23 1.24 19.56
C ALA A 186 3.45 0.19 18.46
N GLY A 187 4.22 -0.86 18.77
CA GLY A 187 4.48 -1.94 17.85
C GLY A 187 3.25 -2.82 17.58
N MET A 188 2.30 -2.93 18.52
CA MET A 188 0.99 -3.54 18.30
C MET A 188 0.19 -2.78 17.23
N LEU A 189 0.05 -1.46 17.40
CA LEU A 189 -0.70 -0.63 16.45
C LEU A 189 -0.08 -0.65 15.06
N ASP A 190 1.25 -0.55 14.98
CA ASP A 190 2.01 -0.67 13.73
C ASP A 190 1.76 -2.03 13.03
N ALA A 191 1.81 -3.13 13.78
CA ALA A 191 1.56 -4.46 13.24
C ALA A 191 0.11 -4.63 12.74
N TRP A 192 -0.89 -4.14 13.48
CA TRP A 192 -2.29 -4.19 13.05
C TRP A 192 -2.58 -3.27 11.85
N ARG A 193 -1.94 -2.09 11.77
CA ARG A 193 -2.06 -1.20 10.60
C ARG A 193 -1.50 -1.88 9.34
N ARG A 194 -0.33 -2.53 9.44
CA ARG A 194 0.21 -3.36 8.34
C ARG A 194 -0.74 -4.49 7.98
N ALA A 195 -1.28 -5.20 8.96
CA ALA A 195 -2.24 -6.27 8.71
C ALA A 195 -3.48 -5.77 7.94
N ALA A 196 -4.01 -4.60 8.31
CA ALA A 196 -5.11 -3.96 7.59
C ALA A 196 -4.70 -3.59 6.16
N GLY A 197 -3.50 -3.04 5.95
CA GLY A 197 -2.96 -2.74 4.63
C GLY A 197 -2.79 -3.97 3.74
N PHE A 198 -2.47 -5.13 4.32
CA PHE A 198 -2.44 -6.43 3.62
C PHE A 198 -3.83 -7.09 3.50
N GLY A 199 -4.91 -6.42 3.87
CA GLY A 199 -6.27 -6.93 3.75
C GLY A 199 -6.70 -7.95 4.81
N HIS A 200 -6.08 -7.95 6.00
CA HIS A 200 -6.53 -8.84 7.08
C HIS A 200 -7.94 -8.45 7.56
N PRO A 201 -8.93 -9.36 7.50
CA PRO A 201 -10.35 -9.02 7.68
C PRO A 201 -10.72 -8.54 9.09
N LYS A 202 -9.87 -8.80 10.09
CA LYS A 202 -10.14 -8.41 11.49
C LYS A 202 -9.26 -7.27 11.99
N ALA A 203 -8.30 -6.80 11.19
CA ALA A 203 -7.32 -5.82 11.67
C ALA A 203 -7.96 -4.45 11.94
N GLY A 204 -8.82 -3.96 11.04
CA GLY A 204 -9.58 -2.73 11.25
C GLY A 204 -10.44 -2.78 12.51
N HIS A 205 -11.14 -3.89 12.75
CA HIS A 205 -11.94 -4.07 13.97
C HIS A 205 -11.09 -4.05 15.25
N ALA A 206 -9.92 -4.68 15.25
CA ALA A 206 -9.01 -4.67 16.40
C ALA A 206 -8.51 -3.26 16.72
N LEU A 207 -8.11 -2.50 15.70
CA LEU A 207 -7.75 -1.09 15.83
C LEU A 207 -8.93 -0.26 16.36
N ALA A 208 -10.13 -0.46 15.81
CA ALA A 208 -11.32 0.26 16.23
C ALA A 208 -11.70 -0.02 17.70
N GLU A 209 -11.61 -1.27 18.15
CA GLU A 209 -11.83 -1.64 19.55
C GLU A 209 -10.79 -0.99 20.48
N HIS A 210 -9.51 -0.99 20.08
CA HIS A 210 -8.46 -0.33 20.84
C HIS A 210 -8.74 1.16 21.03
N TYR A 211 -9.06 1.87 19.94
CA TYR A 211 -9.37 3.29 20.00
C TYR A 211 -10.66 3.59 20.77
N ARG A 212 -11.70 2.75 20.68
CA ARG A 212 -12.92 2.89 21.51
C ARG A 212 -12.62 2.84 23.00
N ARG A 213 -11.73 1.94 23.44
CA ARG A 213 -11.33 1.83 24.86
C ARG A 213 -10.60 3.07 25.35
N GLN A 214 -9.93 3.79 24.46
CA GLN A 214 -9.25 5.06 24.78
C GLN A 214 -10.17 6.29 24.65
N GLY A 215 -11.43 6.11 24.25
CA GLY A 215 -12.34 7.24 23.97
C GLY A 215 -12.05 7.97 22.66
N ALA A 216 -11.20 7.42 21.79
CA ALA A 216 -10.82 8.02 20.52
C ALA A 216 -11.87 7.66 19.43
N ALA A 217 -13.05 8.28 19.52
CA ALA A 217 -14.21 7.92 18.71
C ALA A 217 -13.99 8.11 17.19
N ALA A 218 -13.22 9.12 16.79
CA ALA A 218 -12.95 9.39 15.38
C ALA A 218 -12.05 8.33 14.74
N GLN A 219 -10.95 7.95 15.42
CA GLN A 219 -10.10 6.84 14.98
C GLN A 219 -10.87 5.52 14.97
N ALA A 220 -11.68 5.28 16.00
CA ALA A 220 -12.51 4.09 16.06
C ALA A 220 -13.45 3.95 14.86
N ARG A 221 -14.12 5.05 14.48
CA ARG A 221 -14.99 5.09 13.30
C ARG A 221 -14.21 4.75 12.04
N TYR A 222 -13.10 5.46 11.79
CA TYR A 222 -12.26 5.23 10.61
C TYR A 222 -11.88 3.76 10.46
N TRP A 223 -11.32 3.16 11.52
CA TRP A 223 -10.85 1.78 11.48
C TRP A 223 -11.99 0.75 11.42
N SER A 224 -13.19 1.10 11.88
CA SER A 224 -14.36 0.22 11.79
C SER A 224 -14.89 0.08 10.36
N GLU A 225 -14.73 1.13 9.54
CA GLU A 225 -15.15 1.14 8.13
C GLU A 225 -14.04 0.64 7.19
N PHE A 226 -12.79 0.59 7.67
CA PHE A 226 -11.59 0.44 6.82
C PHE A 226 -11.63 -0.77 5.87
N ALA A 227 -12.07 -1.94 6.35
CA ALA A 227 -12.09 -3.17 5.53
C ALA A 227 -13.11 -3.11 4.38
N ASP A 228 -14.15 -2.29 4.53
CA ASP A 228 -15.23 -2.11 3.56
C ASP A 228 -15.08 -0.81 2.75
N GLY A 229 -13.96 -0.10 2.92
CA GLY A 229 -13.71 1.23 2.36
C GLY A 229 -14.16 2.34 3.30
N PRO A 230 -13.25 3.16 3.86
CA PRO A 230 -13.64 4.24 4.76
C PRO A 230 -14.45 5.34 4.03
N SER A 231 -15.36 6.00 4.74
CA SER A 231 -16.13 7.15 4.23
C SER A 231 -15.52 8.51 4.57
N VAL A 232 -14.47 8.52 5.38
CA VAL A 232 -13.77 9.70 5.90
C VAL A 232 -12.28 9.41 5.99
N PHE A 233 -11.45 10.45 6.05
CA PHE A 233 -10.03 10.27 6.33
C PHE A 233 -9.77 9.97 7.80
N SER A 234 -8.60 9.41 8.09
CA SER A 234 -8.12 9.23 9.46
C SER A 234 -7.97 10.59 10.16
N PRO A 235 -8.21 10.69 11.47
CA PRO A 235 -8.01 11.93 12.22
C PRO A 235 -6.59 12.49 12.09
N GLU A 236 -5.60 11.60 11.99
CA GLU A 236 -4.19 11.96 11.80
C GLU A 236 -3.96 12.59 10.41
N PHE A 237 -4.60 12.05 9.36
CA PHE A 237 -4.57 12.64 8.02
C PHE A 237 -5.32 13.98 7.96
N GLU A 238 -6.50 14.07 8.57
CA GLU A 238 -7.29 15.31 8.65
C GLU A 238 -6.48 16.44 9.29
N ALA A 239 -5.78 16.15 10.39
CA ALA A 239 -4.93 17.14 11.07
C ALA A 239 -3.73 17.56 10.20
N PHE A 240 -3.03 16.61 9.60
CA PHE A 240 -1.89 16.90 8.73
C PHE A 240 -2.31 17.70 7.49
N GLY A 241 -3.30 17.20 6.76
CA GLY A 241 -3.80 17.80 5.54
C GLY A 241 -4.41 19.18 5.80
N GLY A 242 -5.22 19.31 6.85
CA GLY A 242 -5.83 20.58 7.24
C GLY A 242 -4.80 21.67 7.53
N TRP A 243 -3.72 21.36 8.26
CA TRP A 243 -2.67 22.35 8.56
C TRP A 243 -2.05 22.96 7.30
N GLY A 244 -1.76 22.15 6.27
CA GLY A 244 -1.14 22.61 5.03
C GLY A 244 -2.11 23.03 3.91
N ALA A 245 -3.41 22.73 4.05
CA ALA A 245 -4.36 22.74 2.94
C ALA A 245 -4.47 24.06 2.20
N ALA A 246 -4.57 25.19 2.92
CA ALA A 246 -4.78 26.49 2.27
C ALA A 246 -3.57 26.94 1.43
N ALA A 247 -2.35 26.70 1.92
CA ALA A 247 -1.12 26.95 1.15
C ALA A 247 -0.99 25.97 -0.02
N ALA A 248 -1.36 24.70 0.19
CA ALA A 248 -1.32 23.70 -0.86
C ALA A 248 -2.30 24.00 -2.01
N ILE A 249 -3.52 24.47 -1.70
CA ILE A 249 -4.50 24.94 -2.70
C ILE A 249 -3.94 26.14 -3.46
N HIS A 250 -3.29 27.08 -2.77
CA HIS A 250 -2.68 28.23 -3.43
C HIS A 250 -1.60 27.82 -4.43
N LYS A 251 -0.68 26.96 -4.01
CA LYS A 251 0.34 26.36 -4.88
C LYS A 251 -0.27 25.63 -6.07
N GLN A 252 -1.33 24.88 -5.83
CA GLN A 252 -2.05 24.16 -6.89
C GLN A 252 -2.65 25.10 -7.94
N ASP A 253 -3.20 26.25 -7.53
CA ASP A 253 -3.73 27.26 -8.45
C ASP A 253 -2.60 27.86 -9.30
N LEU A 254 -1.47 28.24 -8.68
CA LEU A 254 -0.30 28.78 -9.38
C LEU A 254 0.30 27.78 -10.39
N LEU A 255 0.38 26.49 -10.02
CA LEU A 255 0.85 25.45 -10.92
C LEU A 255 -0.09 25.27 -12.12
N ASN A 256 -1.40 25.27 -11.88
CA ASN A 256 -2.39 25.14 -12.95
C ASN A 256 -2.30 26.30 -13.94
N ASP A 257 -2.15 27.53 -13.44
CA ASP A 257 -1.98 28.72 -14.26
C ASP A 257 -0.67 28.67 -15.08
N ALA A 258 0.43 28.19 -14.46
CA ALA A 258 1.73 28.10 -15.13
C ALA A 258 1.79 27.02 -16.23
N LEU A 259 1.15 25.87 -16.01
CA LEU A 259 1.16 24.76 -16.97
C LEU A 259 0.07 24.90 -18.05
N GLY A 260 -1.04 25.56 -17.75
CA GLY A 260 -2.20 25.67 -18.62
C GLY A 260 -2.90 24.34 -18.93
N ASP A 261 -3.71 24.37 -20.00
CA ASP A 261 -4.56 23.26 -20.47
C ASP A 261 -3.97 22.51 -21.69
N GLY A 262 -2.70 22.76 -22.02
CA GLY A 262 -2.01 22.18 -23.17
C GLY A 262 -1.73 20.67 -23.05
N TYR A 263 -1.20 20.09 -24.12
CA TYR A 263 -0.78 18.70 -24.10
C TYR A 263 0.44 18.52 -23.19
N LEU A 264 0.42 17.47 -22.35
CA LEU A 264 1.50 17.18 -21.42
C LEU A 264 2.14 15.83 -21.74
N ARG A 265 3.46 15.82 -21.72
CA ARG A 265 4.28 14.59 -21.80
C ARG A 265 5.20 14.53 -20.59
N TYR A 266 5.34 13.35 -19.99
CA TYR A 266 6.26 13.16 -18.87
C TYR A 266 7.31 12.09 -19.19
N ASP A 267 8.44 12.16 -18.49
CA ASP A 267 9.52 11.17 -18.51
C ASP A 267 9.92 10.84 -17.07
N LEU A 268 9.68 9.58 -16.67
CA LEU A 268 9.94 9.11 -15.30
C LEU A 268 11.43 8.86 -15.02
N THR A 269 12.23 8.71 -16.06
CA THR A 269 13.68 8.50 -15.93
C THR A 269 14.37 9.86 -15.85
N ALA A 270 14.03 10.78 -16.75
CA ALA A 270 14.56 12.14 -16.74
C ALA A 270 13.92 13.04 -15.66
N ARG A 271 12.83 12.58 -15.03
CA ARG A 271 12.01 13.35 -14.07
C ARG A 271 11.52 14.67 -14.64
N THR A 272 11.01 14.65 -15.87
CA THR A 272 10.53 15.86 -16.55
C THR A 272 9.05 15.81 -16.91
N LEU A 273 8.40 16.99 -16.88
CA LEU A 273 7.08 17.27 -17.40
C LEU A 273 7.20 18.34 -18.50
N THR A 274 6.72 18.04 -19.69
CA THR A 274 6.85 18.88 -20.88
C THR A 274 5.47 19.36 -21.35
N THR A 275 5.32 20.66 -21.48
CA THR A 275 4.20 21.33 -22.16
C THR A 275 4.57 21.53 -23.64
N ASP A 276 3.70 22.20 -24.40
CA ASP A 276 4.00 22.57 -25.79
C ASP A 276 5.17 23.56 -25.92
N THR A 277 5.48 24.32 -24.86
CA THR A 277 6.48 25.41 -24.88
C THR A 277 7.69 25.14 -24.00
N ASP A 278 7.51 24.45 -22.87
CA ASP A 278 8.48 24.37 -21.80
C ASP A 278 8.63 22.93 -21.29
N SER A 279 9.76 22.66 -20.64
CA SER A 279 10.00 21.38 -19.97
C SER A 279 10.49 21.67 -18.56
N TYR A 280 9.77 21.15 -17.56
CA TYR A 280 9.99 21.28 -16.12
C TYR A 280 10.57 19.99 -15.55
N GLY A 281 11.46 20.08 -14.58
CA GLY A 281 12.09 18.98 -13.86
C GLY A 281 11.40 18.66 -12.53
N GLY A 282 12.08 17.88 -11.69
CA GLY A 282 11.63 17.57 -10.32
C GLY A 282 10.38 16.68 -10.24
N LEU A 283 10.02 16.01 -11.34
CA LEU A 283 8.81 15.20 -11.37
C LEU A 283 8.91 13.99 -10.44
N THR A 284 7.83 13.75 -9.70
CA THR A 284 7.59 12.54 -8.89
C THR A 284 6.23 11.97 -9.26
N MET A 285 6.15 10.68 -9.61
CA MET A 285 4.87 10.02 -9.87
C MET A 285 4.31 9.46 -8.57
N LEU A 286 3.20 10.03 -8.10
CA LEU A 286 2.62 9.68 -6.80
C LEU A 286 1.83 8.37 -6.85
N GLY A 287 0.98 8.22 -7.85
CA GLY A 287 0.10 7.06 -7.97
C GLY A 287 -1.05 7.31 -8.92
N SER A 288 -2.06 6.45 -8.86
CA SER A 288 -3.22 6.53 -9.74
C SER A 288 -4.52 6.22 -9.04
N PHE A 289 -5.57 6.92 -9.45
CA PHE A 289 -6.96 6.66 -9.11
C PHE A 289 -7.66 5.91 -10.25
N SER A 290 -8.44 4.89 -9.92
CA SER A 290 -9.25 4.11 -10.86
C SER A 290 -10.70 4.56 -10.84
N ASN A 291 -11.25 4.94 -12.00
CA ASN A 291 -12.67 5.28 -12.14
C ASN A 291 -13.57 4.03 -12.21
N LEU A 292 -12.99 2.82 -12.32
CA LEU A 292 -13.73 1.57 -12.46
C LEU A 292 -14.20 1.02 -11.12
N ASP A 293 -13.31 1.03 -10.14
CA ASP A 293 -13.52 0.48 -8.80
C ASP A 293 -13.34 1.53 -7.70
N GLN A 294 -13.18 2.80 -8.08
CA GLN A 294 -13.06 3.94 -7.17
C GLN A 294 -11.94 3.80 -6.13
N SER A 295 -10.86 3.11 -6.52
CA SER A 295 -9.71 2.88 -5.65
C SER A 295 -8.54 3.81 -5.96
N TRP A 296 -7.77 4.11 -4.92
CA TRP A 296 -6.45 4.71 -5.03
C TRP A 296 -5.37 3.63 -4.97
N LEU A 297 -4.33 3.78 -5.79
CA LEU A 297 -3.13 2.95 -5.78
C LEU A 297 -1.88 3.84 -5.81
N TRP A 298 -1.12 3.83 -4.73
CA TRP A 298 0.19 4.47 -4.68
C TRP A 298 1.17 3.78 -5.64
N ALA A 299 2.07 4.57 -6.24
CA ALA A 299 3.00 4.04 -7.24
C ALA A 299 3.95 2.96 -6.68
N TRP A 300 4.30 3.02 -5.39
CA TRP A 300 5.15 2.01 -4.74
C TRP A 300 4.47 0.64 -4.59
N ASP A 301 3.15 0.57 -4.70
CA ASP A 301 2.36 -0.66 -4.54
C ASP A 301 1.79 -1.13 -5.88
N ASN A 302 2.15 -0.46 -6.98
CA ASN A 302 1.71 -0.81 -8.31
C ASN A 302 2.64 -1.88 -8.92
N PRO A 303 2.19 -3.14 -9.09
CA PRO A 303 3.05 -4.23 -9.56
C PRO A 303 3.48 -4.09 -11.03
N TYR A 304 2.87 -3.16 -11.77
CA TYR A 304 3.19 -2.90 -13.17
C TYR A 304 4.20 -1.76 -13.35
N LEU A 305 4.59 -1.08 -12.27
CA LEU A 305 5.60 -0.02 -12.31
C LEU A 305 6.97 -0.57 -11.89
N ASP A 306 7.97 -0.23 -12.68
CA ASP A 306 9.37 -0.36 -12.33
C ASP A 306 9.74 0.79 -11.38
N THR A 307 9.72 0.50 -10.08
CA THR A 307 9.85 1.50 -9.01
C THR A 307 11.30 1.90 -8.73
N ASP A 308 12.28 1.29 -9.41
CA ASP A 308 13.71 1.66 -9.31
C ASP A 308 14.05 2.97 -10.06
N ARG A 309 13.05 3.61 -10.68
CA ARG A 309 13.26 4.86 -11.44
C ARG A 309 13.34 6.09 -10.52
N PRO A 310 14.12 7.11 -10.90
CA PRO A 310 14.31 8.32 -10.10
C PRO A 310 13.00 9.07 -9.73
N ALA A 311 11.96 9.00 -10.57
CA ALA A 311 10.67 9.63 -10.30
C ALA A 311 9.87 9.02 -9.13
N PHE A 312 10.36 7.96 -8.51
CA PHE A 312 9.72 7.30 -7.37
C PHE A 312 10.49 7.46 -6.06
N GLU A 313 11.72 7.99 -6.08
CA GLU A 313 12.60 8.08 -4.90
C GLU A 313 11.94 8.83 -3.72
N ALA A 314 11.25 9.93 -4.01
CA ALA A 314 10.59 10.76 -3.00
C ALA A 314 9.40 10.07 -2.32
N LEU A 315 8.89 8.95 -2.85
CA LEU A 315 7.78 8.23 -2.24
C LEU A 315 8.13 7.60 -0.90
N ALA A 316 9.40 7.28 -0.67
CA ALA A 316 9.87 6.75 0.60
C ALA A 316 9.60 7.74 1.74
N GLU A 317 9.77 9.04 1.49
CA GLU A 317 9.52 10.09 2.49
C GLU A 317 8.06 10.12 2.94
N ILE A 318 7.12 9.99 1.99
CA ILE A 318 5.67 9.92 2.30
C ILE A 318 5.38 8.73 3.21
N ARG A 319 5.89 7.54 2.84
CA ARG A 319 5.65 6.31 3.60
C ARG A 319 6.25 6.36 4.99
N GLU A 320 7.48 6.83 5.10
CA GLU A 320 8.18 6.96 6.37
C GLU A 320 7.51 7.98 7.28
N TYR A 321 7.06 9.12 6.72
CA TYR A 321 6.28 10.10 7.48
C TYR A 321 4.96 9.49 7.96
N GLY A 322 4.24 8.80 7.07
CA GLY A 322 3.02 8.07 7.40
C GLY A 322 3.22 7.07 8.53
N ALA A 323 4.30 6.30 8.50
CA ALA A 323 4.66 5.36 9.57
C ALA A 323 4.96 6.06 10.90
N ARG A 324 5.75 7.13 10.88
CA ARG A 324 6.10 7.89 12.09
C ARG A 324 4.89 8.57 12.72
N GLN A 325 3.98 9.11 11.90
CA GLN A 325 2.79 9.82 12.38
C GLN A 325 1.56 8.91 12.55
N GLY A 326 1.63 7.66 12.08
CA GLY A 326 0.50 6.73 12.11
C GLY A 326 -0.64 7.09 11.14
N ILE A 327 -0.33 7.71 10.00
CA ILE A 327 -1.29 8.14 8.97
C ILE A 327 -1.51 6.99 7.95
N PRO A 328 -2.64 6.28 7.97
CA PRO A 328 -2.85 5.11 7.12
C PRO A 328 -2.87 5.44 5.63
N GLU A 329 -3.37 6.62 5.26
CA GLU A 329 -3.46 7.11 3.88
C GLU A 329 -2.09 7.20 3.18
N PHE A 330 -1.01 7.35 3.95
CA PHE A 330 0.37 7.43 3.46
C PHE A 330 1.16 6.11 3.59
N MET A 331 0.58 5.09 4.23
CA MET A 331 1.23 3.80 4.42
C MET A 331 0.63 2.71 3.55
N ILE A 332 -0.70 2.69 3.45
CA ILE A 332 -1.45 1.61 2.82
C ILE A 332 -1.46 1.88 1.32
N GLY A 333 -0.87 0.94 0.55
CA GLY A 333 -0.60 1.14 -0.87
C GLY A 333 -1.85 1.24 -1.73
N ARG A 334 -2.88 0.44 -1.44
CA ARG A 334 -4.20 0.49 -2.09
C ARG A 334 -5.29 0.86 -1.09
N LEU A 335 -6.08 1.89 -1.40
CA LEU A 335 -7.22 2.32 -0.61
C LEU A 335 -8.50 2.25 -1.44
N ASP A 336 -9.55 1.69 -0.85
CA ASP A 336 -10.91 1.77 -1.39
C ASP A 336 -11.53 3.11 -0.97
N LEU A 337 -11.84 3.96 -1.95
CA LEU A 337 -12.44 5.28 -1.71
C LEU A 337 -13.91 5.32 -2.14
N SER A 338 -14.52 4.18 -2.50
CA SER A 338 -15.87 4.11 -3.07
C SER A 338 -16.97 4.66 -2.15
N ASN A 339 -16.74 4.63 -0.84
CA ASN A 339 -17.67 5.15 0.17
C ASN A 339 -17.50 6.66 0.47
N PHE A 340 -16.50 7.33 -0.11
CA PHE A 340 -16.42 8.79 -0.03
C PHE A 340 -17.51 9.43 -0.92
N PRO A 341 -18.10 10.57 -0.51
CA PRO A 341 -19.08 11.29 -1.33
C PRO A 341 -18.58 11.67 -2.73
N ASN A 342 -17.27 11.92 -2.85
CA ASN A 342 -16.59 12.14 -4.12
C ASN A 342 -15.22 11.43 -4.11
N PRO A 343 -15.16 10.17 -4.58
CA PRO A 343 -13.94 9.34 -4.49
C PRO A 343 -12.73 9.95 -5.21
N LYS A 344 -12.95 10.53 -6.40
CA LYS A 344 -11.88 11.19 -7.16
C LYS A 344 -11.35 12.45 -6.45
N GLN A 345 -12.22 13.19 -5.78
CA GLN A 345 -11.81 14.33 -4.96
C GLN A 345 -11.03 13.86 -3.72
N ALA A 346 -11.42 12.74 -3.10
CA ALA A 346 -10.68 12.16 -2.00
C ALA A 346 -9.25 11.76 -2.42
N ALA A 347 -9.09 11.11 -3.58
CA ALA A 347 -7.78 10.81 -4.14
C ALA A 347 -6.95 12.08 -4.41
N THR A 348 -7.57 13.11 -5.01
CA THR A 348 -6.93 14.42 -5.24
C THR A 348 -6.47 15.08 -3.92
N THR A 349 -7.29 14.97 -2.87
CA THR A 349 -6.97 15.50 -1.54
C THR A 349 -5.76 14.80 -0.93
N MET A 350 -5.69 13.46 -1.04
CA MET A 350 -4.54 12.67 -0.59
C MET A 350 -3.24 13.08 -1.25
N VAL A 351 -3.24 13.23 -2.57
CA VAL A 351 -2.00 13.56 -3.30
C VAL A 351 -1.56 15.00 -3.10
N ILE A 352 -2.48 15.95 -2.89
CA ILE A 352 -2.14 17.33 -2.54
C ILE A 352 -1.52 17.38 -1.14
N ALA A 353 -2.05 16.63 -0.18
CA ALA A 353 -1.43 16.50 1.14
C ALA A 353 -0.03 15.88 1.05
N ALA A 354 0.15 14.82 0.25
CA ALA A 354 1.45 14.21 0.02
C ALA A 354 2.45 15.16 -0.67
N ALA A 355 2.00 15.93 -1.66
CA ALA A 355 2.83 16.96 -2.28
C ALA A 355 3.22 18.06 -1.28
N THR A 356 2.33 18.41 -0.35
CA THR A 356 2.65 19.37 0.72
C THR A 356 3.80 18.87 1.59
N LEU A 357 3.85 17.57 1.88
CA LEU A 357 4.97 16.94 2.59
C LEU A 357 6.27 17.04 1.78
N LEU A 358 6.23 16.71 0.49
CA LEU A 358 7.41 16.76 -0.40
C LEU A 358 7.87 18.20 -0.70
N GLY A 359 7.01 19.20 -0.51
CA GLY A 359 7.27 20.58 -0.92
C GLY A 359 6.99 20.80 -2.41
N GLY A 360 7.72 21.72 -3.04
CA GLY A 360 7.54 22.07 -4.46
C GLY A 360 6.25 22.82 -4.80
N ASN A 361 5.83 22.72 -6.06
CA ASN A 361 4.83 23.60 -6.67
C ASN A 361 3.41 23.01 -6.71
N GLY A 362 3.23 21.68 -6.65
CA GLY A 362 1.89 21.07 -6.58
C GLY A 362 1.77 19.78 -7.38
N VAL A 363 0.54 19.40 -7.74
CA VAL A 363 0.22 18.14 -8.42
C VAL A 363 -0.52 18.36 -9.74
N LYS A 364 -0.10 17.69 -10.82
CA LYS A 364 -0.87 17.60 -12.06
C LYS A 364 -1.54 16.24 -12.18
N ALA A 365 -2.86 16.25 -12.38
CA ALA A 365 -3.64 15.08 -12.70
C ALA A 365 -3.71 14.87 -14.23
N MET A 366 -3.55 13.63 -14.69
CA MET A 366 -3.66 13.27 -16.10
C MET A 366 -4.50 12.02 -16.30
N GLY A 367 -5.42 12.05 -17.28
CA GLY A 367 -6.20 10.89 -17.65
C GLY A 367 -5.32 9.78 -18.23
N ILE A 368 -5.59 8.53 -17.85
CA ILE A 368 -4.94 7.33 -18.37
C ILE A 368 -5.98 6.31 -18.83
N ASN A 369 -5.58 5.36 -19.67
CA ASN A 369 -6.42 4.23 -20.12
C ASN A 369 -7.78 4.70 -20.68
N ASP A 370 -7.76 5.67 -21.59
CA ASP A 370 -8.98 6.26 -22.19
C ASP A 370 -9.98 6.79 -21.15
N GLY A 371 -9.46 7.42 -20.10
CA GLY A 371 -10.28 8.02 -19.03
C GLY A 371 -10.76 7.02 -17.97
N LYS A 372 -10.31 5.75 -18.01
CA LYS A 372 -10.62 4.76 -16.97
C LYS A 372 -9.86 5.00 -15.66
N GLY A 373 -8.84 5.85 -15.68
CA GLY A 373 -8.13 6.26 -14.47
C GLY A 373 -7.47 7.62 -14.62
N VAL A 374 -6.85 8.05 -13.53
CA VAL A 374 -6.10 9.30 -13.43
C VAL A 374 -4.77 9.00 -12.75
N THR A 375 -3.65 9.42 -13.36
CA THR A 375 -2.34 9.43 -12.70
C THR A 375 -2.04 10.82 -12.16
N TYR A 376 -1.30 10.89 -11.06
CA TYR A 376 -0.97 12.13 -10.37
C TYR A 376 0.53 12.32 -10.28
N LEU A 377 0.99 13.47 -10.76
CA LEU A 377 2.38 13.85 -10.86
C LEU A 377 2.66 15.06 -9.98
N HIS A 378 3.51 14.90 -8.98
CA HIS A 378 4.07 16.04 -8.25
C HIS A 378 5.18 16.69 -9.08
N VAL A 379 5.23 18.03 -9.07
CA VAL A 379 6.22 18.83 -9.79
C VAL A 379 6.88 19.81 -8.82
N ASP A 380 8.21 19.83 -8.85
CA ASP A 380 9.05 20.72 -8.06
C ASP A 380 10.16 21.28 -8.96
N ASP A 381 9.83 22.36 -9.68
CA ASP A 381 10.79 23.02 -10.57
C ASP A 381 10.97 24.49 -10.14
N PRO A 382 12.21 24.93 -9.85
CA PRO A 382 12.49 26.31 -9.45
C PRO A 382 12.06 27.41 -10.44
N ARG A 383 11.74 27.07 -11.69
CA ARG A 383 11.20 28.02 -12.70
C ARG A 383 9.71 28.22 -12.57
N LEU A 384 9.00 27.33 -11.90
CA LEU A 384 7.58 27.51 -11.61
C LEU A 384 7.41 28.58 -10.51
N PRO A 385 6.28 29.31 -10.51
CA PRO A 385 6.06 30.38 -9.54
C PRO A 385 6.19 29.90 -8.10
N ALA A 386 6.90 30.68 -7.29
CA ALA A 386 6.86 30.53 -5.83
C ALA A 386 5.51 31.03 -5.30
N ASP A 387 5.07 30.49 -4.17
CA ASP A 387 3.86 30.93 -3.51
C ASP A 387 4.15 32.07 -2.52
N GLU A 388 3.66 33.26 -2.86
CA GLU A 388 3.69 34.44 -1.99
C GLU A 388 2.31 34.69 -1.35
N TYR A 389 2.24 35.47 -0.28
CA TYR A 389 0.93 35.79 0.32
C TYR A 389 0.07 36.64 -0.64
N ASP A 390 -1.11 36.13 -1.00
CA ASP A 390 -2.13 36.87 -1.74
C ASP A 390 -3.33 37.24 -0.83
N PRO A 391 -3.48 38.52 -0.44
CA PRO A 391 -4.58 38.97 0.43
C PRO A 391 -5.96 38.85 -0.22
N ILE A 392 -6.05 38.83 -1.55
CA ILE A 392 -7.30 38.70 -2.31
C ILE A 392 -7.72 37.23 -2.35
N ALA A 393 -6.78 36.31 -2.55
CA ALA A 393 -7.07 34.88 -2.57
C ALA A 393 -7.28 34.29 -1.17
N ALA A 394 -6.63 34.82 -0.13
CA ALA A 394 -6.62 34.25 1.22
C ALA A 394 -8.01 33.85 1.77
N PRO A 395 -9.08 34.67 1.69
CA PRO A 395 -10.40 34.27 2.16
C PRO A 395 -10.95 33.04 1.43
N ARG A 396 -10.81 32.98 0.10
CA ARG A 396 -11.25 31.83 -0.70
C ARG A 396 -10.44 30.58 -0.32
N LEU A 397 -9.12 30.70 -0.25
CA LEU A 397 -8.21 29.59 0.06
C LEU A 397 -8.55 28.94 1.41
N LEU A 398 -8.75 29.75 2.45
CA LEU A 398 -9.14 29.27 3.78
C LEU A 398 -10.51 28.59 3.79
N MET A 399 -11.49 29.16 3.09
CA MET A 399 -12.83 28.57 3.00
C MET A 399 -12.83 27.27 2.19
N THR A 400 -12.06 27.19 1.10
CA THR A 400 -11.89 25.95 0.34
C THR A 400 -11.19 24.88 1.17
N ALA A 401 -10.11 25.24 1.88
CA ALA A 401 -9.44 24.32 2.80
C ALA A 401 -10.39 23.79 3.88
N ALA A 402 -11.22 24.65 4.47
CA ALA A 402 -12.22 24.26 5.47
C ALA A 402 -13.34 23.37 4.93
N GLN A 403 -13.61 23.39 3.62
CA GLN A 403 -14.55 22.46 2.98
C GLN A 403 -13.92 21.08 2.76
N VAL A 404 -12.62 21.03 2.46
CA VAL A 404 -11.88 19.79 2.21
C VAL A 404 -11.52 19.08 3.52
N PHE A 405 -11.10 19.84 4.54
CA PHE A 405 -10.71 19.37 5.87
C PHE A 405 -11.56 20.03 6.96
N PRO A 406 -12.80 19.57 7.18
CA PRO A 406 -13.77 20.29 8.00
C PRO A 406 -13.54 20.15 9.51
N VAL A 407 -12.64 19.27 9.96
CA VAL A 407 -12.54 18.84 11.36
C VAL A 407 -12.04 19.95 12.30
N ASP A 408 -11.00 20.69 11.92
CA ASP A 408 -10.41 21.77 12.73
C ASP A 408 -10.04 22.97 11.85
N GLN A 409 -10.97 23.92 11.72
CA GLN A 409 -10.76 25.10 10.88
C GLN A 409 -9.77 26.10 11.49
N ALA A 410 -9.58 26.07 12.81
CA ALA A 410 -8.58 26.89 13.47
C ALA A 410 -7.16 26.40 13.15
N LEU A 411 -6.96 25.09 13.05
CA LEU A 411 -5.72 24.47 12.61
C LEU A 411 -5.33 24.90 11.18
N ILE A 412 -6.30 24.96 10.27
CA ILE A 412 -6.09 25.42 8.89
C ILE A 412 -5.58 26.86 8.86
N VAL A 413 -6.25 27.75 9.60
CA VAL A 413 -5.88 29.16 9.67
C VAL A 413 -4.50 29.34 10.29
N ARG A 414 -4.19 28.58 11.35
CA ARG A 414 -2.88 28.59 11.98
C ARG A 414 -1.80 28.19 11.00
N GLY A 415 -1.97 27.06 10.31
CA GLY A 415 -0.98 26.58 9.34
C GLY A 415 -0.78 27.55 8.17
N PHE A 416 -1.85 28.18 7.67
CA PHE A 416 -1.75 29.21 6.65
C PHE A 416 -0.94 30.45 7.10
N ILE A 417 -1.16 30.92 8.33
CA ILE A 417 -0.39 32.04 8.90
C ILE A 417 1.04 31.62 9.22
N GLU A 418 1.28 30.40 9.67
CA GLU A 418 2.64 29.88 9.90
C GLU A 418 3.43 29.77 8.60
N HIS A 419 2.76 29.44 7.49
CA HIS A 419 3.39 29.30 6.16
C HIS A 419 3.76 30.64 5.53
N TYR A 420 2.85 31.63 5.55
CA TYR A 420 3.04 32.92 4.86
C TYR A 420 3.35 34.10 5.79
N GLY A 421 2.98 33.99 7.06
CA GLY A 421 3.04 35.08 8.02
C GLY A 421 4.39 35.22 8.70
N THR A 422 4.60 36.40 9.27
CA THR A 422 5.82 36.77 10.01
C THR A 422 5.61 36.75 11.52
N ARG A 423 4.36 36.92 11.95
CA ARG A 423 3.96 36.90 13.36
C ARG A 423 2.55 36.36 13.46
N ILE A 424 2.30 35.52 14.47
CA ILE A 424 0.97 34.99 14.79
C ILE A 424 0.50 35.49 16.15
N GLN A 425 -0.81 35.77 16.24
CA GLN A 425 -1.52 36.14 17.46
C GLN A 425 -2.68 35.15 17.63
N LEU A 426 -2.64 34.43 18.75
CA LEU A 426 -3.62 33.38 19.05
C LEU A 426 -4.55 33.85 20.16
N SER A 427 -5.85 33.76 19.91
CA SER A 427 -6.89 33.84 20.92
C SER A 427 -7.98 32.80 20.61
N ARG A 428 -8.88 32.56 21.56
CA ARG A 428 -9.97 31.59 21.38
C ARG A 428 -10.96 32.01 20.29
N GLU A 429 -11.18 33.31 20.12
CA GLU A 429 -12.19 33.85 19.21
C GLU A 429 -11.60 34.31 17.88
N VAL A 430 -10.30 34.66 17.87
CA VAL A 430 -9.61 35.22 16.71
C VAL A 430 -8.19 34.68 16.61
N ILE A 431 -7.82 34.23 15.41
CA ILE A 431 -6.44 33.98 15.01
C ILE A 431 -6.05 35.06 14.01
N ALA A 432 -4.93 35.73 14.25
CA ALA A 432 -4.45 36.80 13.36
C ALA A 432 -2.97 36.65 13.05
N GLY A 433 -2.58 37.11 11.87
CA GLY A 433 -1.20 37.10 11.40
C GLY A 433 -0.82 38.40 10.71
N ASP A 434 0.45 38.79 10.85
CA ASP A 434 1.03 39.90 10.09
C ASP A 434 1.88 39.34 8.95
N PHE A 435 1.72 39.88 7.74
CA PHE A 435 2.32 39.37 6.51
C PHE A 435 3.29 40.39 5.90
N ALA A 436 4.11 39.91 4.96
CA ALA A 436 4.92 40.78 4.13
C ALA A 436 4.07 41.86 3.44
N GLN A 437 4.70 42.99 3.10
CA GLN A 437 4.03 44.16 2.51
C GLN A 437 3.02 44.86 3.44
N GLY A 438 3.04 44.53 4.73
CA GLY A 438 2.23 45.21 5.75
C GLY A 438 0.75 44.89 5.64
N HIS A 439 0.38 43.63 5.38
CA HIS A 439 -1.00 43.17 5.47
C HIS A 439 -1.24 42.43 6.78
N ARG A 440 -2.49 42.47 7.25
CA ARG A 440 -2.93 41.72 8.43
C ARG A 440 -4.15 40.88 8.08
N LEU A 441 -4.04 39.58 8.31
CA LEU A 441 -5.16 38.64 8.29
C LEU A 441 -5.68 38.48 9.72
N ALA A 442 -7.00 38.55 9.89
CA ALA A 442 -7.68 38.16 11.12
C ALA A 442 -8.86 37.26 10.78
N VAL A 443 -8.93 36.10 11.41
CA VAL A 443 -10.01 35.13 11.24
C VAL A 443 -10.71 34.94 12.57
N ALA A 444 -12.00 35.23 12.60
CA ALA A 444 -12.84 35.05 13.77
C ALA A 444 -13.59 33.71 13.68
N PHE A 445 -13.84 33.09 14.83
CA PHE A 445 -14.49 31.79 14.94
C PHE A 445 -15.81 31.87 15.70
N THR A 446 -16.70 30.91 15.44
CA THR A 446 -17.87 30.63 16.28
C THR A 446 -17.45 29.90 17.55
N GLU A 447 -18.36 29.75 18.51
CA GLU A 447 -18.11 28.94 19.72
C GLU A 447 -17.78 27.48 19.39
N ASP A 448 -18.35 26.96 18.30
CA ASP A 448 -18.11 25.61 17.78
C ASP A 448 -16.84 25.50 16.92
N GLY A 449 -16.03 26.56 16.82
CA GLY A 449 -14.74 26.54 16.11
C GLY A 449 -14.82 26.70 14.59
N LEU A 450 -15.98 27.08 14.04
CA LEU A 450 -16.14 27.34 12.60
C LEU A 450 -15.70 28.76 12.25
N ILE A 451 -15.12 28.96 11.07
CA ILE A 451 -14.79 30.29 10.55
C ILE A 451 -16.08 31.11 10.42
N LYS A 452 -16.13 32.20 11.18
CA LYS A 452 -17.25 33.15 11.22
C LYS A 452 -17.01 34.34 10.30
N ALA A 453 -15.78 34.86 10.27
CA ALA A 453 -15.41 36.01 9.45
C ALA A 453 -13.92 35.97 9.14
N ILE A 454 -13.55 36.42 7.95
CA ILE A 454 -12.17 36.60 7.51
C ILE A 454 -12.00 38.07 7.13
N THR A 455 -10.97 38.71 7.67
CA THR A 455 -10.60 40.10 7.34
C THR A 455 -9.14 40.13 6.94
N SER A 456 -8.85 40.66 5.75
CA SER A 456 -7.49 40.83 5.22
C SER A 456 -7.35 42.28 4.76
N ASP A 457 -6.77 43.11 5.63
CA ASP A 457 -6.62 44.55 5.40
C ASP A 457 -5.14 44.93 5.37
N PRO A 458 -4.76 46.04 4.71
CA PRO A 458 -3.49 46.69 4.98
C PRO A 458 -3.37 46.98 6.48
N ALA A 459 -2.27 46.54 7.10
CA ALA A 459 -1.96 46.81 8.49
C ALA A 459 -2.02 48.31 8.71
N ARG A 460 -2.88 48.74 9.64
CA ARG A 460 -2.97 50.16 10.02
C ARG A 460 -1.58 50.58 10.50
N GLN A 461 -0.94 51.49 9.77
CA GLN A 461 0.21 52.21 10.31
C GLN A 461 -0.27 52.87 11.61
N GLU A 462 0.41 52.62 12.72
CA GLU A 462 0.25 53.43 13.92
C GLU A 462 0.77 54.85 13.61
N GLN A 463 -0.04 55.63 12.89
CA GLN A 463 0.04 57.08 12.88
C GLN A 463 -1.10 57.58 13.78
N ASP A 464 -0.71 58.44 14.72
CA ASP A 464 -1.53 59.19 15.69
C ASP A 464 -1.92 58.50 17.01
N ARG A 465 -0.90 58.21 17.83
CA ARG A 465 -0.91 58.55 19.28
C ARG A 465 0.44 59.16 19.71
N ALA A 466 0.88 60.18 19.00
CA ALA A 466 1.87 61.13 19.47
C ALA A 466 1.51 62.53 18.95
N SER A 467 0.36 63.03 19.40
CA SER A 467 0.03 64.46 19.39
C SER A 467 -0.93 64.73 20.53
N ASN A 468 -0.35 64.88 21.72
CA ASN A 468 -0.71 65.91 22.69
C ASN A 468 0.41 66.08 23.71
#